data_AF-A0A1M7TYI5-F1
#
_entry.id   AF-A0A1M7TYI5-F1
#
_cell.length_a   1.000
_cell.length_b   1.000
_cell.length_c   1.000
_cell.angle_alpha   90.00
_cell.angle_beta   90.00
_cell.angle_gamma   90.00
#
_symmetry.space_group_name_H-M   'P 1'
#
loop_
_entity.id
_entity.type
_entity.pdbx_description
1 polymer ?
#
loop_
_entity_poly.entity_id
_entity_poly.type
_entity_poly.pdbx_seq_one_letter_code
_entity_poly.pdbx_strand_id
1 'polypeptide(L)'
;MTSTDAPATTAPMTKAVLADADIPTHWYNLAADLPAPMPPHLHPGTGEALVAGDMAPLFPAALIEQEMTGERFVPIPEPVREVYRLWRPSPLYRAHRLERALGTPARIYYKYEGVSPVGSHKPNTAVAQAYYNAAEGVRRLTTETGAGQWGSALSFATALFGLECEVWQVRASYDSKPYRRMLMETFGGVVHASPSGLTEAGRGFLERFPGTTGSLGMAVSEAVESAAPDPAARYALGSVLNHVLLHQTVIGEEALRQLEVFGETAADVVLGCAGGGSNLAGLSFPFLRERLAGRTDTRVVAVEPAACPSLTQGRYEYDHGDVAGLTPLMKMHTLGRDFVPEAIHAGGLRYHGMAPMVSHVVDLGLITAQAVEQQEAFDAGLLFARTEGLVPAPESCHAVAGAIAEARRRADTGEAGVLVVGLSGNGQLDLPAYAEHLTGARTPATGDQPF
;
A
#
# COMPACT_ATOMS: atom_id res chain seq x y z
N MET A 1 31.13 -54.58 2.13
CA MET A 1 29.91 -53.86 1.70
C MET A 1 29.94 -52.50 2.38
N THR A 2 30.58 -51.52 1.75
CA THR A 2 30.62 -50.14 2.23
C THR A 2 29.44 -49.40 1.63
N SER A 3 28.40 -49.16 2.43
CA SER A 3 27.30 -48.28 2.08
C SER A 3 27.81 -46.83 2.10
N THR A 4 28.07 -46.28 0.91
CA THR A 4 28.25 -44.84 0.72
C THR A 4 26.87 -44.23 0.55
N ASP A 5 26.24 -43.82 1.66
CA ASP A 5 25.11 -42.90 1.60
C ASP A 5 25.66 -41.53 1.18
N ALA A 6 25.50 -41.21 -0.11
CA ALA A 6 25.65 -39.84 -0.57
C ALA A 6 24.58 -38.99 0.15
N PRO A 7 24.93 -37.82 0.72
CA PRO A 7 23.95 -36.97 1.35
C PRO A 7 22.91 -36.58 0.28
N ALA A 8 21.65 -36.89 0.54
CA ALA A 8 20.55 -36.42 -0.30
C ALA A 8 20.63 -34.90 -0.37
N THR A 9 21.01 -34.38 -1.54
CA THR A 9 20.96 -32.95 -1.83
C THR A 9 19.49 -32.55 -1.83
N THR A 10 18.97 -32.12 -0.68
CA THR A 10 17.64 -31.54 -0.58
C THR A 10 17.60 -30.32 -1.48
N ALA A 11 16.69 -30.31 -2.46
CA ALA A 11 16.51 -29.18 -3.35
C ALA A 11 16.34 -27.88 -2.53
N PRO A 12 16.97 -26.77 -2.93
CA PRO A 12 16.89 -25.54 -2.17
C PRO A 12 15.44 -25.06 -2.06
N MET A 13 15.01 -24.72 -0.84
CA MET A 13 13.67 -24.20 -0.59
C MET A 13 13.44 -22.93 -1.42
N THR A 14 12.27 -22.83 -2.04
CA THR A 14 11.88 -21.68 -2.89
C THR A 14 10.82 -20.81 -2.23
N LYS A 15 10.01 -21.37 -1.32
CA LYS A 15 8.86 -20.70 -0.72
C LYS A 15 8.71 -21.11 0.74
N ALA A 16 8.54 -20.13 1.63
CA ALA A 16 8.10 -20.31 3.01
C ALA A 16 6.66 -19.83 3.16
N VAL A 17 5.78 -20.71 3.65
CA VAL A 17 4.41 -20.41 4.05
C VAL A 17 4.28 -20.83 5.50
N LEU A 18 3.91 -19.90 6.37
CA LEU A 18 3.65 -20.21 7.78
C LEU A 18 2.25 -20.83 7.91
N ALA A 19 1.99 -21.57 8.99
CA ALA A 19 0.68 -22.18 9.20
C ALA A 19 -0.36 -21.12 9.62
N ASP A 20 -1.66 -21.42 9.52
CA ASP A 20 -2.72 -20.51 9.99
C ASP A 20 -2.60 -20.18 11.49
N ALA A 21 -2.08 -21.13 12.28
CA ALA A 21 -1.80 -20.93 13.70
C ALA A 21 -0.70 -19.87 13.94
N ASP A 22 0.11 -19.57 12.93
CA ASP A 22 1.22 -18.63 12.96
C ASP A 22 0.84 -17.22 12.48
N ILE A 23 -0.42 -16.99 12.08
CA ILE A 23 -0.92 -15.63 11.81
C ILE A 23 -0.66 -14.77 13.06
N PRO A 24 -0.02 -13.60 12.92
CA PRO A 24 0.25 -12.72 14.04
C PRO A 24 -0.99 -12.48 14.92
N THR A 25 -0.78 -12.41 16.23
CA THR A 25 -1.84 -12.11 17.21
C THR A 25 -1.94 -10.63 17.50
N HIS A 26 -0.92 -9.86 17.13
CA HIS A 26 -0.84 -8.41 17.35
C HIS A 26 -0.34 -7.72 16.08
N TRP A 27 -0.83 -6.52 15.83
CA TRP A 27 -0.17 -5.56 14.96
C TRP A 27 0.91 -4.81 15.75
N TYR A 28 1.95 -4.36 15.05
CA TYR A 28 3.06 -3.59 15.61
C TYR A 28 2.92 -2.10 15.30
N ASN A 29 3.10 -1.26 16.32
CA ASN A 29 3.07 0.18 16.20
C ASN A 29 4.48 0.76 16.36
N LEU A 30 5.02 1.32 15.27
CA LEU A 30 6.35 1.91 15.29
C LEU A 30 6.46 3.14 16.21
N ALA A 31 5.35 3.85 16.46
CA ALA A 31 5.36 5.06 17.29
C ALA A 31 5.96 4.83 18.69
N ALA A 32 5.81 3.63 19.24
CA ALA A 32 6.32 3.26 20.56
C ALA A 32 7.86 3.18 20.63
N ASP A 33 8.54 3.06 19.49
CA ASP A 33 9.98 2.83 19.39
C ASP A 33 10.72 3.98 18.69
N LEU A 34 10.01 5.04 18.28
CA LEU A 34 10.61 6.19 17.63
C LEU A 34 11.51 7.00 18.58
N PRO A 35 12.67 7.50 18.11
CA PRO A 35 13.54 8.34 18.90
C PRO A 35 12.98 9.75 19.16
N ALA A 36 12.02 10.18 18.34
CA ALA A 36 11.30 11.44 18.50
C ALA A 36 9.81 11.23 18.15
N PRO A 37 8.88 11.82 18.93
CA PRO A 37 7.46 11.65 18.66
C PRO A 37 7.08 12.27 17.32
N MET A 38 6.05 11.70 16.70
CA MET A 38 5.47 12.28 15.49
C MET A 38 4.82 13.64 15.78
N PRO A 39 4.90 14.59 14.84
CA PRO A 39 4.06 15.78 14.86
C PRO A 39 2.57 15.38 14.84
N PRO A 40 1.71 16.04 15.64
CA PRO A 40 0.29 15.72 15.68
C PRO A 40 -0.40 16.13 14.38
N HIS A 41 -1.49 15.46 14.02
CA HIS A 41 -2.41 15.98 13.01
C HIS A 41 -3.09 17.25 13.56
N LEU A 42 -3.36 18.23 12.71
CA LEU A 42 -3.98 19.49 13.09
C LEU A 42 -5.40 19.62 12.54
N HIS A 43 -6.28 20.23 13.31
CA HIS A 43 -7.64 20.54 12.90
C HIS A 43 -7.63 21.55 11.75
N PRO A 44 -8.33 21.29 10.63
CA PRO A 44 -8.19 22.07 9.40
C PRO A 44 -8.69 23.52 9.54
N GLY A 45 -9.59 23.80 10.49
CA GLY A 45 -10.11 25.14 10.73
C GLY A 45 -9.37 25.96 11.79
N THR A 46 -8.79 25.31 12.82
CA THR A 46 -8.19 26.01 13.96
C THR A 46 -6.65 25.98 13.92
N GLY A 47 -6.07 25.00 13.23
CA GLY A 47 -4.62 24.76 13.22
C GLY A 47 -4.08 24.18 14.53
N GLU A 48 -4.95 23.86 15.50
CA GLU A 48 -4.58 23.20 16.76
C GLU A 48 -4.50 21.68 16.58
N ALA A 49 -3.80 20.99 17.48
CA ALA A 49 -3.71 19.53 17.43
C ALA A 49 -5.10 18.87 17.57
N LEU A 50 -5.37 17.87 16.74
CA LEU A 50 -6.63 17.10 16.82
C LEU A 50 -6.77 16.41 18.17
N VAL A 51 -8.00 16.41 18.67
CA VAL A 51 -8.43 15.51 19.74
C VAL A 51 -9.34 14.42 19.18
N ALA A 52 -9.52 13.32 19.93
CA ALA A 52 -10.33 12.18 19.49
C ALA A 52 -11.74 12.57 19.01
N GLY A 53 -12.37 13.57 19.66
CA GLY A 53 -13.69 14.06 19.29
C GLY A 53 -13.76 14.66 17.88
N ASP A 54 -12.67 15.22 17.38
CA ASP A 54 -12.61 15.82 16.03
C ASP A 54 -12.64 14.76 14.92
N MET A 55 -12.28 13.51 15.25
CA MET A 55 -12.21 12.38 14.31
C MET A 55 -13.49 11.53 14.29
N ALA A 56 -14.32 11.64 15.34
CA ALA A 56 -15.56 10.88 15.52
C ALA A 56 -16.59 11.00 14.37
N PRO A 57 -16.67 12.10 13.60
CA PRO A 57 -17.54 12.16 12.43
C PRO A 57 -17.13 11.17 11.32
N LEU A 58 -15.84 10.86 11.20
CA LEU A 58 -15.31 10.04 10.11
C LEU A 58 -15.03 8.60 10.54
N PHE A 59 -14.57 8.40 11.77
CA PHE A 59 -14.06 7.10 12.22
C PHE A 59 -14.79 6.58 13.47
N PRO A 60 -14.94 5.24 13.59
CA PRO A 60 -15.38 4.59 14.84
C PRO A 60 -14.33 4.79 15.94
N ALA A 61 -14.77 4.72 17.20
CA ALA A 61 -13.95 4.99 18.38
C ALA A 61 -12.71 4.08 18.43
N ALA A 62 -12.86 2.80 18.08
CA ALA A 62 -11.74 1.85 18.07
C ALA A 62 -10.63 2.22 17.06
N LEU A 63 -10.98 2.79 15.91
CA LEU A 63 -9.98 3.25 14.93
C LEU A 63 -9.32 4.56 15.36
N ILE A 64 -10.05 5.43 16.06
CA ILE A 64 -9.50 6.67 16.64
C ILE A 64 -8.49 6.33 17.74
N GLU A 65 -8.81 5.37 18.61
CA GLU A 65 -7.90 4.89 19.64
C GLU A 65 -6.60 4.36 19.02
N GLN A 66 -6.69 3.58 17.93
CA GLN A 66 -5.52 3.08 17.21
C GLN A 66 -4.74 4.17 16.47
N GLU A 67 -5.39 5.22 15.99
CA GLU A 67 -4.71 6.34 15.35
C GLU A 67 -3.83 7.13 16.34
N MET A 68 -4.28 7.21 17.60
CA MET A 68 -3.67 8.00 18.66
C MET A 68 -2.83 7.16 19.66
N THR A 69 -2.85 5.84 19.56
CA THR A 69 -2.19 4.97 20.54
C THR A 69 -0.66 5.06 20.48
N GLY A 70 -0.05 5.09 21.66
CA GLY A 70 1.39 4.91 21.84
C GLY A 70 1.78 3.48 22.23
N GLU A 71 0.82 2.55 22.31
CA GLU A 71 1.10 1.16 22.64
C GLU A 71 1.87 0.47 21.52
N ARG A 72 2.90 -0.31 21.87
CA ARG A 72 3.77 -1.00 20.91
C ARG A 72 3.05 -2.10 20.13
N PHE A 73 2.12 -2.79 20.77
CA PHE A 73 1.42 -3.93 20.18
C PHE A 73 -0.07 -3.78 20.41
N VAL A 74 -0.85 -3.84 19.33
CA VAL A 74 -2.32 -3.79 19.37
C VAL A 74 -2.85 -5.16 19.01
N PRO A 75 -3.69 -5.81 19.84
CA PRO A 75 -4.19 -7.14 19.56
C PRO A 75 -5.06 -7.14 18.30
N ILE A 76 -4.89 -8.18 17.46
CA ILE A 76 -5.74 -8.40 16.29
C ILE A 76 -7.00 -9.14 16.76
N PRO A 77 -8.21 -8.57 16.59
CA PRO A 77 -9.45 -9.23 16.98
C PRO A 77 -9.61 -10.58 16.28
N GLU A 78 -10.12 -11.59 16.98
CA GLU A 78 -10.29 -12.94 16.41
C GLU A 78 -11.14 -12.94 15.13
N PRO A 79 -12.25 -12.17 14.99
CA PRO A 79 -12.98 -12.09 13.73
C PRO A 79 -12.15 -11.56 12.55
N VAL A 80 -11.19 -10.67 12.81
CA VAL A 80 -10.25 -10.19 11.79
C VAL A 80 -9.25 -11.29 11.42
N ARG A 81 -8.72 -12.02 12.41
CA ARG A 81 -7.80 -13.15 12.18
C ARG A 81 -8.49 -14.30 11.45
N GLU A 82 -9.77 -14.56 11.75
CA GLU A 82 -10.61 -15.54 11.05
C GLU A 82 -10.69 -15.23 9.55
N VAL A 83 -10.95 -13.97 9.20
CA VAL A 83 -10.96 -13.53 7.80
C VAL A 83 -9.56 -13.60 7.19
N TYR A 84 -8.51 -13.22 7.92
CA TYR A 84 -7.13 -13.32 7.44
C TYR A 84 -6.75 -14.73 7.00
N ARG A 85 -7.27 -15.80 7.62
CA ARG A 85 -7.01 -17.20 7.21
C ARG A 85 -7.35 -17.49 5.75
N LEU A 86 -8.17 -16.65 5.09
CA LEU A 86 -8.46 -16.81 3.67
C LEU A 86 -7.24 -16.59 2.76
N TRP A 87 -6.21 -15.84 3.19
CA TRP A 87 -4.99 -15.60 2.39
C TRP A 87 -3.70 -15.43 3.19
N ARG A 88 -3.76 -15.32 4.51
CA ARG A 88 -2.62 -15.17 5.40
C ARG A 88 -2.33 -16.46 6.17
N PRO A 89 -1.06 -16.74 6.50
CA PRO A 89 0.13 -15.94 6.19
C PRO A 89 0.49 -15.94 4.70
N SER A 90 0.84 -14.78 4.15
CA SER A 90 1.19 -14.68 2.72
C SER A 90 2.58 -15.27 2.48
N PRO A 91 2.87 -15.87 1.33
CA PRO A 91 4.15 -16.53 1.09
C PRO A 91 5.33 -15.54 0.99
N LEU A 92 6.48 -15.94 1.54
CA LEU A 92 7.79 -15.36 1.22
C LEU A 92 8.52 -16.31 0.28
N TYR A 93 8.98 -15.80 -0.85
CA TYR A 93 9.72 -16.58 -1.84
C TYR A 93 11.18 -16.15 -1.88
N ARG A 94 12.05 -17.09 -2.27
CA ARG A 94 13.40 -16.79 -2.72
C ARG A 94 13.47 -16.80 -4.25
N ALA A 95 13.91 -15.71 -4.84
CA ALA A 95 13.92 -15.45 -6.28
C ALA A 95 15.16 -16.06 -6.97
N HIS A 96 15.35 -17.37 -6.83
CA HIS A 96 16.52 -18.09 -7.34
C HIS A 96 16.76 -17.87 -8.84
N ARG A 97 15.72 -17.65 -9.64
CA ARG A 97 15.84 -17.46 -11.09
C ARG A 97 16.24 -16.03 -11.41
N LEU A 98 15.67 -15.04 -10.71
CA LEU A 98 16.09 -13.66 -10.79
C LEU A 98 17.55 -13.49 -10.35
N GLU A 99 17.95 -14.10 -9.22
CA GLU A 99 19.34 -14.13 -8.73
C GLU A 99 20.30 -14.59 -9.85
N ARG A 100 19.99 -15.73 -10.50
CA ARG A 100 20.77 -16.26 -11.63
C ARG A 100 20.76 -15.35 -12.85
N ALA A 101 19.62 -14.77 -13.20
CA ALA A 101 19.50 -13.87 -14.35
C ALA A 101 20.33 -12.58 -14.17
N LEU A 102 20.51 -12.13 -12.92
CA LEU A 102 21.31 -10.97 -12.58
C LEU A 102 22.80 -11.30 -12.33
N GLY A 103 23.16 -12.58 -12.21
CA GLY A 103 24.51 -13.00 -11.84
C GLY A 103 24.95 -12.49 -10.46
N THR A 104 23.98 -12.22 -9.57
CA THR A 104 24.26 -11.58 -8.28
C THR A 104 24.57 -12.62 -7.20
N PRO A 105 25.51 -12.34 -6.28
CA PRO A 105 25.71 -13.14 -5.07
C PRO A 105 24.66 -12.83 -3.99
N ALA A 106 23.83 -11.81 -4.17
CA ALA A 106 22.74 -11.47 -3.26
C ALA A 106 21.63 -12.52 -3.29
N ARG A 107 21.03 -12.78 -2.14
CA ARG A 107 19.84 -13.61 -1.97
C ARG A 107 18.63 -12.69 -1.95
N ILE A 108 17.74 -12.86 -2.91
CA ILE A 108 16.60 -11.97 -3.12
C ILE A 108 15.34 -12.69 -2.65
N TYR A 109 14.66 -12.10 -1.68
CA TYR A 109 13.38 -12.57 -1.18
C TYR A 109 12.28 -11.59 -1.56
N TYR A 110 11.09 -12.10 -1.85
CA TYR A 110 9.91 -11.25 -2.07
C TYR A 110 8.72 -11.73 -1.25
N LYS A 111 8.13 -10.80 -0.49
CA LYS A 111 6.92 -11.01 0.31
C LYS A 111 5.71 -10.74 -0.59
N TYR A 112 4.98 -11.80 -0.93
CA TYR A 112 3.95 -11.73 -1.98
C TYR A 112 2.55 -11.52 -1.40
N GLU A 113 2.13 -10.26 -1.38
CA GLU A 113 0.80 -9.84 -0.92
C GLU A 113 -0.28 -9.98 -2.01
N GLY A 114 0.12 -10.29 -3.24
CA GLY A 114 -0.80 -10.50 -4.36
C GLY A 114 -1.62 -11.78 -4.29
N VAL A 115 -1.47 -12.61 -3.25
CA VAL A 115 -2.31 -13.80 -2.99
C VAL A 115 -3.69 -13.47 -2.41
N SER A 116 -3.90 -12.23 -1.94
CA SER A 116 -5.15 -11.85 -1.31
C SER A 116 -6.33 -11.90 -2.30
N PRO A 117 -7.59 -11.93 -1.82
CA PRO A 117 -8.78 -12.02 -2.67
C PRO A 117 -8.89 -10.93 -3.74
N VAL A 118 -8.24 -9.78 -3.53
CA VAL A 118 -8.22 -8.65 -4.47
C VAL A 118 -6.85 -8.43 -5.13
N GLY A 119 -5.89 -9.32 -4.87
CA GLY A 119 -4.57 -9.29 -5.47
C GLY A 119 -3.65 -8.18 -4.95
N SER A 120 -3.82 -7.71 -3.71
CA SER A 120 -2.91 -6.72 -3.09
C SER A 120 -2.92 -6.77 -1.56
N HIS A 121 -2.06 -6.01 -0.89
CA HIS A 121 -2.02 -5.86 0.57
C HIS A 121 -3.25 -5.18 1.19
N LYS A 122 -4.11 -4.53 0.39
CA LYS A 122 -5.18 -3.66 0.91
C LYS A 122 -6.25 -4.35 1.80
N PRO A 123 -6.60 -5.64 1.61
CA PRO A 123 -7.53 -6.32 2.51
C PRO A 123 -7.07 -6.36 3.97
N ASN A 124 -5.76 -6.28 4.25
CA ASN A 124 -5.25 -6.32 5.63
C ASN A 124 -5.88 -5.21 6.49
N THR A 125 -5.96 -3.96 5.98
CA THR A 125 -6.62 -2.86 6.69
C THR A 125 -8.13 -2.82 6.44
N ALA A 126 -8.60 -3.18 5.23
CA ALA A 126 -10.03 -3.12 4.90
C ALA A 126 -10.88 -3.99 5.83
N VAL A 127 -10.38 -5.18 6.16
CA VAL A 127 -11.06 -6.14 7.04
C VAL A 127 -11.12 -5.63 8.48
N ALA A 128 -10.04 -5.05 8.99
CA ALA A 128 -10.04 -4.44 10.32
C ALA A 128 -11.01 -3.24 10.37
N GLN A 129 -10.97 -2.35 9.38
CA GLN A 129 -11.89 -1.21 9.32
C GLN A 129 -13.36 -1.64 9.22
N ALA A 130 -13.69 -2.61 8.36
CA ALA A 130 -15.04 -3.14 8.25
C ALA A 130 -15.51 -3.79 9.56
N TYR A 131 -14.65 -4.57 10.22
CA TYR A 131 -14.94 -5.17 11.51
C TYR A 131 -15.27 -4.12 12.59
N TYR A 132 -14.41 -3.13 12.80
CA TYR A 132 -14.62 -2.13 13.85
C TYR A 132 -15.85 -1.26 13.59
N ASN A 133 -16.10 -0.89 12.32
CA ASN A 133 -17.32 -0.17 11.96
C ASN A 133 -18.58 -1.02 12.21
N ALA A 134 -18.59 -2.29 11.80
CA ALA A 134 -19.72 -3.18 12.05
C ALA A 134 -19.96 -3.40 13.55
N ALA A 135 -18.90 -3.59 14.34
CA ALA A 135 -18.97 -3.75 15.79
C ALA A 135 -19.57 -2.51 16.50
N GLU A 136 -19.38 -1.32 15.94
CA GLU A 136 -19.94 -0.06 16.45
C GLU A 136 -21.29 0.31 15.81
N GLY A 137 -21.92 -0.61 15.04
CA GLY A 137 -23.28 -0.45 14.52
C GLY A 137 -23.38 0.41 13.25
N VAL A 138 -22.27 0.72 12.59
CA VAL A 138 -22.26 1.30 11.24
C VAL A 138 -22.88 0.30 10.28
N ARG A 139 -23.64 0.79 9.29
CA ARG A 139 -24.33 -0.04 8.30
C ARG A 139 -23.77 0.13 6.88
N ARG A 140 -23.10 1.25 6.61
CA ARG A 140 -22.56 1.57 5.29
C ARG A 140 -21.17 2.20 5.39
N LEU A 141 -20.25 1.73 4.55
CA LEU A 141 -18.97 2.39 4.34
C LEU A 141 -18.92 3.02 2.96
N THR A 142 -18.52 4.30 2.91
CA THR A 142 -18.20 4.99 1.67
C THR A 142 -16.68 5.09 1.52
N THR A 143 -16.20 5.10 0.27
CA THR A 143 -14.77 5.27 0.03
C THR A 143 -14.48 5.79 -1.38
N GLU A 144 -13.27 6.28 -1.59
CA GLU A 144 -12.71 6.62 -2.89
C GLU A 144 -11.94 5.44 -3.50
N THR A 145 -11.70 5.45 -4.81
CA THR A 145 -10.62 4.63 -5.38
C THR A 145 -10.12 5.19 -6.71
N GLY A 146 -8.81 5.09 -6.96
CA GLY A 146 -8.23 5.34 -8.28
C GLY A 146 -8.38 4.09 -9.17
N ALA A 147 -7.29 3.33 -9.28
CA ALA A 147 -7.25 2.14 -10.13
C ALA A 147 -8.20 1.01 -9.69
N GLY A 148 -8.69 1.00 -8.44
CA GLY A 148 -9.73 0.08 -7.98
C GLY A 148 -9.32 -0.91 -6.90
N GLN A 149 -8.02 -1.01 -6.57
CA GLN A 149 -7.51 -1.96 -5.55
C GLN A 149 -8.14 -1.72 -4.17
N TRP A 150 -8.29 -0.45 -3.75
CA TRP A 150 -8.83 -0.11 -2.43
C TRP A 150 -10.33 -0.35 -2.36
N GLY A 151 -11.09 0.18 -3.31
CA GLY A 151 -12.53 -0.10 -3.40
C GLY A 151 -12.84 -1.60 -3.48
N SER A 152 -12.02 -2.39 -4.20
CA SER A 152 -12.15 -3.87 -4.22
C SER A 152 -11.96 -4.47 -2.83
N ALA A 153 -10.93 -4.03 -2.10
CA ALA A 153 -10.63 -4.54 -0.76
C ALA A 153 -11.75 -4.21 0.23
N LEU A 154 -12.28 -2.99 0.18
CA LEU A 154 -13.37 -2.57 1.06
C LEU A 154 -14.70 -3.25 0.70
N SER A 155 -15.01 -3.40 -0.59
CA SER A 155 -16.20 -4.15 -1.05
C SER A 155 -16.16 -5.60 -0.57
N PHE A 156 -15.00 -6.25 -0.66
CA PHE A 156 -14.80 -7.59 -0.11
C PHE A 156 -15.00 -7.64 1.42
N ALA A 157 -14.36 -6.72 2.16
CA ALA A 157 -14.40 -6.70 3.61
C ALA A 157 -15.81 -6.43 4.16
N THR A 158 -16.50 -5.44 3.59
CA THR A 158 -17.87 -5.07 3.97
C THR A 158 -18.86 -6.22 3.76
N ALA A 159 -18.74 -6.96 2.65
CA ALA A 159 -19.56 -8.15 2.40
C ALA A 159 -19.44 -9.22 3.50
N LEU A 160 -18.24 -9.41 4.07
CA LEU A 160 -18.01 -10.38 5.15
C LEU A 160 -18.61 -9.96 6.49
N PHE A 161 -18.78 -8.65 6.72
CA PHE A 161 -19.31 -8.11 7.97
C PHE A 161 -20.73 -7.55 7.83
N GLY A 162 -21.42 -7.82 6.72
CA GLY A 162 -22.81 -7.40 6.50
C GLY A 162 -23.00 -5.88 6.37
N LEU A 163 -21.98 -5.18 5.88
CA LEU A 163 -22.02 -3.75 5.62
C LEU A 163 -22.30 -3.47 4.13
N GLU A 164 -22.98 -2.37 3.84
CA GLU A 164 -23.05 -1.81 2.50
C GLU A 164 -21.73 -1.11 2.14
N CYS A 165 -21.34 -1.15 0.87
CA CYS A 165 -20.15 -0.44 0.38
C CYS A 165 -20.50 0.43 -0.82
N GLU A 166 -20.20 1.72 -0.72
CA GLU A 166 -20.34 2.69 -1.81
C GLU A 166 -18.96 3.23 -2.18
N VAL A 167 -18.58 3.11 -3.45
CA VAL A 167 -17.24 3.41 -3.94
C VAL A 167 -17.29 4.50 -5.01
N TRP A 168 -16.56 5.59 -4.78
CA TRP A 168 -16.36 6.68 -5.73
C TRP A 168 -15.05 6.44 -6.49
N GLN A 169 -15.16 5.88 -7.71
CA GLN A 169 -14.00 5.58 -8.53
C GLN A 169 -13.68 6.73 -9.49
N VAL A 170 -12.41 7.16 -9.55
CA VAL A 170 -11.95 8.19 -10.49
C VAL A 170 -12.39 7.85 -11.92
N ARG A 171 -13.06 8.77 -12.61
CA ARG A 171 -13.73 8.56 -13.91
C ARG A 171 -12.82 7.94 -14.96
N ALA A 172 -11.62 8.47 -15.19
CA ALA A 172 -10.68 7.86 -16.13
C ALA A 172 -10.33 6.40 -15.78
N SER A 173 -10.23 6.07 -14.49
CA SER A 173 -9.97 4.69 -14.05
C SER A 173 -11.23 3.81 -14.13
N TYR A 174 -12.41 4.37 -13.86
CA TYR A 174 -13.69 3.68 -14.03
C TYR A 174 -13.88 3.25 -15.49
N ASP A 175 -13.53 4.11 -16.44
CA ASP A 175 -13.68 3.86 -17.87
C ASP A 175 -12.58 2.93 -18.43
N SER A 176 -11.32 3.15 -18.04
CA SER A 176 -10.17 2.39 -18.57
C SER A 176 -9.88 1.07 -17.85
N LYS A 177 -10.34 0.89 -16.60
CA LYS A 177 -10.09 -0.32 -15.78
C LYS A 177 -11.38 -1.01 -15.33
N PRO A 178 -12.23 -1.47 -16.27
CA PRO A 178 -13.56 -1.99 -15.95
C PRO A 178 -13.53 -3.25 -15.08
N TYR A 179 -12.48 -4.09 -15.17
CA TYR A 179 -12.39 -5.32 -14.38
C TYR A 179 -12.33 -5.10 -12.87
N ARG A 180 -11.74 -3.97 -12.42
CA ARG A 180 -11.75 -3.63 -11.00
C ARG A 180 -13.13 -3.18 -10.52
N ARG A 181 -13.88 -2.46 -11.37
CA ARG A 181 -15.30 -2.16 -11.10
C ARG A 181 -16.11 -3.44 -10.99
N MET A 182 -16.00 -4.33 -11.98
CA MET A 182 -16.70 -5.61 -11.97
C MET A 182 -16.36 -6.44 -10.73
N LEU A 183 -15.11 -6.41 -10.26
CA LEU A 183 -14.69 -7.08 -9.03
C LEU A 183 -15.37 -6.47 -7.78
N MET A 184 -15.44 -5.14 -7.69
CA MET A 184 -16.16 -4.45 -6.61
C MET A 184 -17.65 -4.82 -6.59
N GLU A 185 -18.31 -4.77 -7.76
CA GLU A 185 -19.72 -5.15 -7.93
C GLU A 185 -19.96 -6.63 -7.61
N THR A 186 -19.01 -7.51 -7.93
CA THR A 186 -19.06 -8.95 -7.58
C THR A 186 -19.06 -9.17 -6.08
N PHE A 187 -18.33 -8.35 -5.32
CA PHE A 187 -18.38 -8.35 -3.85
C PHE A 187 -19.60 -7.59 -3.29
N GLY A 188 -20.48 -7.06 -4.13
CA GLY A 188 -21.68 -6.35 -3.71
C GLY A 188 -21.48 -4.85 -3.47
N GLY A 189 -20.32 -4.29 -3.81
CA GLY A 189 -20.08 -2.85 -3.76
C GLY A 189 -20.83 -2.10 -4.87
N VAL A 190 -21.36 -0.92 -4.56
CA VAL A 190 -21.95 0.01 -5.52
C VAL A 190 -20.87 0.99 -5.97
N VAL A 191 -20.64 1.11 -7.27
CA VAL A 191 -19.53 1.93 -7.81
C VAL A 191 -20.06 3.11 -8.62
N HIS A 192 -19.59 4.30 -8.30
CA HIS A 192 -19.91 5.54 -8.98
C HIS A 192 -18.66 6.13 -9.64
N ALA A 193 -18.78 6.62 -10.88
CA ALA A 193 -17.72 7.37 -11.54
C ALA A 193 -17.64 8.80 -10.98
N SER A 194 -16.48 9.18 -10.45
CA SER A 194 -16.17 10.49 -9.88
C SER A 194 -15.35 11.36 -10.87
N PRO A 195 -15.75 12.62 -11.17
CA PRO A 195 -16.85 13.30 -10.50
C PRO A 195 -18.24 12.85 -11.00
N SER A 196 -19.22 12.88 -10.11
CA SER A 196 -20.59 12.41 -10.37
C SER A 196 -21.63 13.54 -10.34
N GLY A 197 -22.84 13.25 -10.83
CA GLY A 197 -23.99 14.13 -10.65
C GLY A 197 -24.77 13.90 -9.35
N LEU A 198 -24.31 13.02 -8.47
CA LEU A 198 -25.05 12.55 -7.29
C LEU A 198 -24.83 13.45 -6.07
N THR A 199 -23.64 14.04 -5.93
CA THR A 199 -23.23 14.92 -4.83
C THR A 199 -23.17 16.40 -5.26
N GLU A 200 -23.23 17.33 -4.31
CA GLU A 200 -23.00 18.76 -4.57
C GLU A 200 -21.54 19.02 -4.99
N ALA A 201 -20.57 18.38 -4.33
CA ALA A 201 -19.16 18.46 -4.74
C ALA A 201 -18.96 17.99 -6.18
N GLY A 202 -19.53 16.83 -6.54
CA GLY A 202 -19.46 16.28 -7.89
C GLY A 202 -20.09 17.20 -8.93
N ARG A 203 -21.30 17.73 -8.66
CA ARG A 203 -21.96 18.73 -9.52
C ARG A 203 -21.09 19.98 -9.68
N GLY A 204 -20.52 20.49 -8.60
CA GLY A 204 -19.61 21.64 -8.61
C GLY A 204 -18.31 21.40 -9.38
N PHE A 205 -17.75 20.19 -9.33
CA PHE A 205 -16.59 19.82 -10.14
C PHE A 205 -16.93 19.73 -11.62
N LEU A 206 -18.09 19.17 -11.98
CA LEU A 206 -18.54 19.06 -13.38
C LEU A 206 -18.85 20.43 -13.99
N GLU A 207 -19.37 21.37 -13.20
CA GLU A 207 -19.59 22.76 -13.64
C GLU A 207 -18.27 23.52 -13.81
N ARG A 208 -17.36 23.39 -12.84
CA ARG A 208 -16.08 24.12 -12.85
C ARG A 208 -15.07 23.54 -13.85
N PHE A 209 -15.10 22.23 -14.05
CA PHE A 209 -14.18 21.50 -14.94
C PHE A 209 -14.96 20.60 -15.90
N PRO A 210 -15.67 21.17 -16.90
CA PRO A 210 -16.42 20.39 -17.86
C PRO A 210 -15.54 19.38 -18.61
N GLY A 211 -15.96 18.11 -18.64
CA GLY A 211 -15.22 17.04 -19.31
C GLY A 211 -14.01 16.50 -18.54
N THR A 212 -13.84 16.90 -17.27
CA THR A 212 -12.77 16.35 -16.41
C THR A 212 -12.80 14.83 -16.33
N THR A 213 -11.60 14.24 -16.30
CA THR A 213 -11.35 12.81 -16.12
C THR A 213 -11.35 12.39 -14.64
N GLY A 214 -11.54 13.35 -13.73
CA GLY A 214 -11.57 13.17 -12.28
C GLY A 214 -10.19 13.00 -11.65
N SER A 215 -10.14 13.19 -10.33
CA SER A 215 -8.93 12.95 -9.51
C SER A 215 -9.28 12.18 -8.25
N LEU A 216 -8.27 11.60 -7.59
CA LEU A 216 -8.48 10.90 -6.32
C LEU A 216 -9.08 11.86 -5.27
N GLY A 217 -8.60 13.10 -5.20
CA GLY A 217 -9.13 14.11 -4.28
C GLY A 217 -10.59 14.51 -4.54
N MET A 218 -11.02 14.53 -5.82
CA MET A 218 -12.45 14.72 -6.15
C MET A 218 -13.28 13.55 -5.63
N ALA A 219 -12.81 12.30 -5.81
CA ALA A 219 -13.48 11.11 -5.30
C ALA A 219 -13.54 11.04 -3.76
N VAL A 220 -12.49 11.48 -3.05
CA VAL A 220 -12.52 11.62 -1.58
C VAL A 220 -13.62 12.60 -1.16
N SER A 221 -13.71 13.76 -1.83
CA SER A 221 -14.71 14.79 -1.52
C SER A 221 -16.14 14.21 -1.61
N GLU A 222 -16.45 13.48 -2.69
CA GLU A 222 -17.77 12.86 -2.86
C GLU A 222 -18.04 11.72 -1.87
N ALA A 223 -17.02 10.90 -1.57
CA ALA A 223 -17.14 9.82 -0.59
C ALA A 223 -17.45 10.33 0.82
N VAL A 224 -16.74 11.38 1.26
CA VAL A 224 -16.98 12.03 2.54
C VAL A 224 -18.36 12.71 2.56
N GLU A 225 -18.73 13.42 1.49
CA GLU A 225 -20.06 14.05 1.37
C GLU A 225 -21.19 13.02 1.44
N SER A 226 -21.06 11.87 0.78
CA SER A 226 -22.09 10.81 0.81
C SER A 226 -22.27 10.18 2.21
N ALA A 227 -21.19 10.08 3.00
CA ALA A 227 -21.26 9.56 4.36
C ALA A 227 -21.81 10.58 5.37
N ALA A 228 -21.43 11.85 5.25
CA ALA A 228 -21.70 12.89 6.25
C ALA A 228 -23.16 13.03 6.75
N PRO A 229 -24.21 12.94 5.90
CA PRO A 229 -25.59 13.13 6.37
C PRO A 229 -26.18 11.91 7.11
N ASP A 230 -25.58 10.72 7.00
CA ASP A 230 -26.11 9.50 7.62
C ASP A 230 -25.28 9.09 8.84
N PRO A 231 -25.82 9.14 10.07
CA PRO A 231 -25.09 8.72 11.26
C PRO A 231 -24.73 7.23 11.27
N ALA A 232 -25.36 6.41 10.42
CA ALA A 232 -25.04 5.00 10.22
C ALA A 232 -24.06 4.75 9.05
N ALA A 233 -23.56 5.79 8.40
CA ALA A 233 -22.50 5.70 7.41
C ALA A 233 -21.17 6.25 7.95
N ARG A 234 -20.06 5.66 7.52
CA ARG A 234 -18.72 6.17 7.79
C ARG A 234 -17.87 6.13 6.53
N TYR A 235 -16.90 7.02 6.46
CA TYR A 235 -15.90 7.03 5.41
C TYR A 235 -14.73 6.15 5.82
N ALA A 236 -14.30 5.25 4.93
CA ALA A 236 -13.12 4.40 5.15
C ALA A 236 -12.01 4.86 4.21
N LEU A 237 -10.77 4.90 4.72
CA LEU A 237 -9.62 5.41 3.97
C LEU A 237 -8.52 4.33 3.86
N GLY A 238 -7.96 4.19 2.65
CA GLY A 238 -7.15 3.03 2.28
C GLY A 238 -5.65 3.14 2.50
N SER A 239 -5.13 4.26 2.98
CA SER A 239 -3.69 4.51 3.15
C SER A 239 -3.40 5.62 4.17
N VAL A 240 -2.14 6.05 4.31
CA VAL A 240 -1.70 7.29 5.00
C VAL A 240 -1.82 7.29 6.53
N LEU A 241 -3.00 7.01 7.08
CA LEU A 241 -3.30 7.09 8.51
C LEU A 241 -2.55 6.02 9.33
N ASN A 242 -2.21 6.33 10.58
CA ASN A 242 -1.39 5.47 11.44
C ASN A 242 -2.05 4.10 11.67
N HIS A 243 -3.36 4.04 11.93
CA HIS A 243 -4.06 2.77 12.09
C HIS A 243 -4.04 1.92 10.81
N VAL A 244 -4.02 2.56 9.63
CA VAL A 244 -3.87 1.85 8.34
C VAL A 244 -2.50 1.20 8.25
N LEU A 245 -1.45 1.91 8.63
CA LEU A 245 -0.08 1.40 8.64
C LEU A 245 0.08 0.27 9.69
N LEU A 246 -0.50 0.46 10.87
CA LEU A 246 -0.58 -0.53 11.94
C LEU A 246 -1.14 -1.86 11.42
N HIS A 247 -2.33 -1.85 10.80
CA HIS A 247 -2.96 -3.06 10.28
C HIS A 247 -2.10 -3.80 9.24
N GLN A 248 -1.25 -3.08 8.51
CA GLN A 248 -0.39 -3.63 7.48
C GLN A 248 0.86 -4.31 8.05
N THR A 249 1.23 -4.08 9.32
CA THR A 249 2.45 -4.65 9.93
C THR A 249 2.45 -6.17 10.04
N VAL A 250 1.29 -6.81 9.89
CA VAL A 250 1.16 -8.26 9.71
C VAL A 250 2.08 -8.79 8.58
N ILE A 251 2.36 -7.96 7.56
CA ILE A 251 3.27 -8.29 6.46
C ILE A 251 4.69 -8.50 6.97
N GLY A 252 5.24 -7.52 7.70
CA GLY A 252 6.61 -7.56 8.21
C GLY A 252 6.79 -8.58 9.33
N GLU A 253 5.80 -8.74 10.22
CA GLU A 253 5.84 -9.76 11.28
C GLU A 253 5.96 -11.16 10.71
N GLU A 254 5.19 -11.46 9.66
CA GLU A 254 5.31 -12.75 8.96
C GLU A 254 6.64 -12.86 8.22
N ALA A 255 7.09 -11.79 7.54
CA ALA A 255 8.31 -11.81 6.76
C ALA A 255 9.55 -12.10 7.63
N LEU A 256 9.64 -11.51 8.83
CA LEU A 256 10.71 -11.80 9.80
C LEU A 256 10.76 -13.28 10.13
N ARG A 257 9.62 -13.88 10.53
CA ARG A 257 9.54 -15.32 10.84
C ARG A 257 9.85 -16.18 9.63
N GLN A 258 9.43 -15.78 8.43
CA GLN A 258 9.69 -16.55 7.21
C GLN A 258 11.16 -16.53 6.81
N LEU A 259 11.89 -15.44 7.05
CA LEU A 259 13.34 -15.38 6.85
C LEU A 259 14.07 -16.39 7.75
N GLU A 260 13.63 -16.57 8.99
CA GLU A 260 14.16 -17.59 9.91
C GLU A 260 13.97 -19.01 9.34
N VAL A 261 12.85 -19.30 8.67
CA VAL A 261 12.62 -20.60 8.00
C VAL A 261 13.65 -20.84 6.88
N PHE A 262 14.11 -19.78 6.21
CA PHE A 262 15.21 -19.87 5.24
C PHE A 262 16.60 -19.90 5.89
N GLY A 263 16.70 -19.76 7.21
CA GLY A 263 17.96 -19.69 7.95
C GLY A 263 18.64 -18.32 7.88
N GLU A 264 17.94 -17.27 7.45
CA GLU A 264 18.47 -15.91 7.45
C GLU A 264 18.26 -15.27 8.83
N THR A 265 19.30 -14.65 9.37
CA THR A 265 19.25 -13.99 10.68
C THR A 265 18.91 -12.51 10.60
N ALA A 266 19.08 -11.89 9.43
CA ALA A 266 18.78 -10.48 9.18
C ALA A 266 18.60 -10.22 7.67
N ALA A 267 17.87 -9.15 7.34
CA ALA A 267 17.88 -8.56 6.00
C ALA A 267 18.88 -7.41 5.94
N ASP A 268 19.68 -7.33 4.87
CA ASP A 268 20.56 -6.18 4.63
C ASP A 268 19.77 -4.98 4.14
N VAL A 269 18.84 -5.21 3.19
CA VAL A 269 18.01 -4.17 2.60
C VAL A 269 16.57 -4.65 2.44
N VAL A 270 15.62 -3.84 2.90
CA VAL A 270 14.18 -4.01 2.68
C VAL A 270 13.70 -2.92 1.72
N LEU A 271 13.11 -3.31 0.60
CA LEU A 271 12.61 -2.40 -0.43
C LEU A 271 11.10 -2.53 -0.58
N GLY A 272 10.39 -1.40 -0.58
CA GLY A 272 8.94 -1.36 -0.77
C GLY A 272 8.52 -0.19 -1.64
N CYS A 273 7.46 -0.36 -2.43
CA CYS A 273 6.97 0.70 -3.31
C CYS A 273 6.19 1.74 -2.50
N ALA A 274 6.37 3.02 -2.79
CA ALA A 274 5.79 4.11 -2.03
C ALA A 274 4.76 4.88 -2.88
N GLY A 275 3.48 4.72 -2.52
CA GLY A 275 2.37 5.55 -3.04
C GLY A 275 1.90 6.45 -1.91
N GLY A 276 0.93 5.99 -1.12
CA GLY A 276 0.63 6.57 0.20
C GLY A 276 1.34 5.88 1.36
N GLY A 277 2.33 5.02 1.10
CA GLY A 277 3.22 4.42 2.11
C GLY A 277 2.75 3.16 2.86
N SER A 278 1.48 2.78 2.80
CA SER A 278 0.93 1.72 3.69
C SER A 278 1.56 0.32 3.52
N ASN A 279 1.85 -0.12 2.29
CA ASN A 279 2.53 -1.41 2.05
C ASN A 279 4.01 -1.38 2.49
N LEU A 280 4.69 -0.27 2.21
CA LEU A 280 6.08 -0.06 2.61
C LEU A 280 6.20 -0.11 4.13
N ALA A 281 5.34 0.63 4.83
CA ALA A 281 5.27 0.62 6.29
C ALA A 281 4.95 -0.77 6.82
N GLY A 282 3.91 -1.42 6.29
CA GLY A 282 3.51 -2.76 6.71
C GLY A 282 4.62 -3.80 6.60
N LEU A 283 5.41 -3.75 5.53
CA LEU A 283 6.59 -4.59 5.40
C LEU A 283 7.71 -4.16 6.34
N SER A 284 8.10 -2.88 6.31
CA SER A 284 9.38 -2.42 6.83
C SER A 284 9.38 -2.03 8.31
N PHE A 285 8.24 -1.68 8.91
CA PHE A 285 8.20 -1.23 10.30
C PHE A 285 8.66 -2.30 11.30
N PRO A 286 8.25 -3.58 11.17
CA PRO A 286 8.85 -4.64 11.97
C PRO A 286 10.36 -4.78 11.78
N PHE A 287 10.91 -4.55 10.58
CA PHE A 287 12.38 -4.54 10.40
C PHE A 287 13.04 -3.32 11.05
N LEU A 288 12.39 -2.14 11.01
CA LEU A 288 12.88 -0.96 11.73
C LEU A 288 12.87 -1.19 13.25
N ARG A 289 11.90 -1.93 13.79
CA ARG A 289 11.90 -2.37 15.20
C ARG A 289 13.19 -3.12 15.54
N GLU A 290 13.56 -4.11 14.71
CA GLU A 290 14.76 -4.90 14.92
C GLU A 290 16.03 -4.04 14.86
N ARG A 291 16.09 -3.09 13.91
CA ARG A 291 17.20 -2.13 13.80
C ARG A 291 17.28 -1.18 14.99
N LEU A 292 16.17 -0.57 15.39
CA LEU A 292 16.10 0.37 16.52
C LEU A 292 16.43 -0.31 17.86
N ALA A 293 16.16 -1.61 17.96
CA ALA A 293 16.56 -2.42 19.11
C ALA A 293 18.02 -2.90 19.05
N GLY A 294 18.80 -2.50 18.05
CA GLY A 294 20.22 -2.86 17.88
C GLY A 294 20.45 -4.31 17.49
N ARG A 295 19.44 -5.00 16.93
CA ARG A 295 19.55 -6.41 16.53
C ARG A 295 19.99 -6.59 15.07
N THR A 296 19.78 -5.57 14.23
CA THR A 296 20.20 -5.57 12.82
C THR A 296 20.68 -4.17 12.40
N ASP A 297 21.36 -4.11 11.25
CA ASP A 297 21.70 -2.87 10.55
C ASP A 297 20.83 -2.68 9.29
N THR A 298 19.62 -3.25 9.29
CA THR A 298 18.75 -3.32 8.10
C THR A 298 18.44 -1.94 7.53
N ARG A 299 18.80 -1.72 6.27
CA ARG A 299 18.44 -0.50 5.53
C ARG A 299 17.05 -0.65 4.93
N VAL A 300 16.26 0.42 4.97
CA VAL A 300 14.94 0.46 4.34
C VAL A 300 14.95 1.49 3.21
N VAL A 301 14.49 1.06 2.04
CA VAL A 301 14.43 1.89 0.83
C VAL A 301 12.99 1.96 0.33
N ALA A 302 12.41 3.17 0.39
CA ALA A 302 11.18 3.52 -0.28
C ALA A 302 11.46 3.75 -1.77
N VAL A 303 10.72 3.07 -2.65
CA VAL A 303 10.86 3.26 -4.09
C VAL A 303 9.57 3.83 -4.67
N GLU A 304 9.63 5.05 -5.19
CA GLU A 304 8.47 5.80 -5.68
C GLU A 304 8.60 6.11 -7.19
N PRO A 305 7.54 6.52 -7.88
CA PRO A 305 7.64 6.89 -9.29
C PRO A 305 8.29 8.27 -9.42
N ALA A 306 9.16 8.43 -10.43
CA ALA A 306 9.68 9.74 -10.80
C ALA A 306 8.58 10.73 -11.25
N ALA A 307 7.44 10.22 -11.72
CA ALA A 307 6.27 11.02 -12.07
C ALA A 307 5.48 11.53 -10.86
N CYS A 308 5.64 10.94 -9.67
CA CYS A 308 5.02 11.41 -8.41
C CYS A 308 6.03 11.28 -7.24
N PRO A 309 7.13 12.05 -7.25
CA PRO A 309 8.27 11.86 -6.36
C PRO A 309 8.07 12.54 -4.99
N SER A 310 7.05 12.13 -4.24
CA SER A 310 6.66 12.76 -2.97
C SER A 310 7.78 12.78 -1.92
N LEU A 311 8.54 11.69 -1.75
CA LEU A 311 9.58 11.57 -0.74
C LEU A 311 10.91 12.16 -1.19
N THR A 312 11.24 12.06 -2.48
CA THR A 312 12.54 12.49 -3.01
C THR A 312 12.57 13.95 -3.45
N GLN A 313 11.42 14.55 -3.77
CA GLN A 313 11.31 15.94 -4.22
C GLN A 313 10.20 16.75 -3.52
N GLY A 314 9.30 16.11 -2.78
CA GLY A 314 8.23 16.81 -2.06
C GLY A 314 8.73 17.59 -0.84
N ARG A 315 7.90 18.54 -0.40
CA ARG A 315 8.17 19.35 0.80
C ARG A 315 7.66 18.62 2.04
N TYR A 316 8.40 18.69 3.14
CA TYR A 316 7.94 18.17 4.44
C TYR A 316 7.18 19.25 5.22
N GLU A 317 5.87 19.35 5.01
CA GLU A 317 5.00 20.40 5.54
C GLU A 317 3.64 19.87 5.99
N TYR A 318 2.84 20.71 6.64
CA TYR A 318 1.44 20.38 6.91
C TYR A 318 0.63 20.61 5.65
N ASP A 319 -0.09 19.59 5.21
CA ASP A 319 -0.95 19.66 4.02
C ASP A 319 -2.18 18.76 4.20
N HIS A 320 -3.19 18.96 3.36
CA HIS A 320 -4.41 18.17 3.38
C HIS A 320 -4.22 16.87 2.61
N GLY A 321 -4.91 15.82 3.06
CA GLY A 321 -4.99 14.55 2.33
C GLY A 321 -5.96 14.57 1.14
N ASP A 322 -6.79 15.61 1.03
CA ASP A 322 -7.78 15.77 -0.03
C ASP A 322 -7.73 17.16 -0.68
N VAL A 323 -8.29 17.27 -1.88
CA VAL A 323 -8.31 18.52 -2.67
C VAL A 323 -9.29 19.54 -2.09
N ALA A 324 -10.39 19.10 -1.47
CA ALA A 324 -11.39 20.01 -0.90
C ALA A 324 -10.96 20.63 0.45
N GLY A 325 -9.90 20.11 1.08
CA GLY A 325 -9.41 20.56 2.37
C GLY A 325 -10.29 20.14 3.54
N LEU A 326 -11.04 19.05 3.39
CA LEU A 326 -11.96 18.52 4.41
C LEU A 326 -11.25 17.61 5.42
N THR A 327 -10.10 17.05 5.06
CA THR A 327 -9.28 16.22 5.93
C THR A 327 -8.43 17.08 6.88
N PRO A 328 -8.02 16.51 8.02
CA PRO A 328 -7.04 17.15 8.88
C PRO A 328 -5.74 17.49 8.16
N LEU A 329 -5.05 18.52 8.66
CA LEU A 329 -3.70 18.87 8.22
C LEU A 329 -2.72 17.86 8.80
N MET A 330 -2.05 17.12 7.93
CA MET A 330 -1.10 16.09 8.32
C MET A 330 0.32 16.57 8.00
N LYS A 331 1.27 16.38 8.91
CA LYS A 331 2.68 16.66 8.65
C LYS A 331 3.26 15.54 7.77
N MET A 332 3.47 15.82 6.49
CA MET A 332 3.89 14.82 5.51
C MET A 332 4.82 15.39 4.44
N HIS A 333 5.54 14.50 3.77
CA HIS A 333 6.11 14.81 2.47
C HIS A 333 4.97 14.92 1.45
N THR A 334 4.92 16.04 0.71
CA THR A 334 3.84 16.35 -0.23
C THR A 334 4.33 17.08 -1.48
N LEU A 335 3.71 16.77 -2.62
CA LEU A 335 3.83 17.55 -3.87
C LEU A 335 2.83 18.74 -3.91
N GLY A 336 1.97 18.85 -2.89
CA GLY A 336 0.86 19.79 -2.77
C GLY A 336 -0.47 19.12 -3.14
N ARG A 337 -1.53 19.39 -2.37
CA ARG A 337 -2.87 18.79 -2.57
C ARG A 337 -3.47 18.99 -3.96
N ASP A 338 -3.07 20.03 -4.68
CA ASP A 338 -3.57 20.34 -6.02
C ASP A 338 -2.77 19.62 -7.14
N PHE A 339 -1.76 18.81 -6.77
CA PHE A 339 -0.95 18.07 -7.72
C PHE A 339 -1.75 17.00 -8.47
N VAL A 340 -1.62 16.99 -9.80
CA VAL A 340 -2.23 15.99 -10.68
C VAL A 340 -1.11 15.31 -11.48
N PRO A 341 -0.93 13.98 -11.34
CA PRO A 341 0.03 13.25 -12.16
C PRO A 341 -0.28 13.34 -13.66
N GLU A 342 0.74 13.24 -14.50
CA GLU A 342 0.56 13.17 -15.95
C GLU A 342 -0.37 12.03 -16.36
N ALA A 343 -1.26 12.28 -17.34
CA ALA A 343 -2.25 11.30 -17.79
C ALA A 343 -1.63 10.00 -18.34
N ILE A 344 -0.40 10.08 -18.86
CA ILE A 344 0.36 8.95 -19.42
C ILE A 344 0.97 8.03 -18.35
N HIS A 345 0.88 8.40 -17.07
CA HIS A 345 1.47 7.63 -15.96
C HIS A 345 0.63 6.40 -15.63
N ALA A 346 1.04 5.24 -16.13
CA ALA A 346 0.46 3.92 -15.90
C ALA A 346 1.05 3.19 -14.69
N GLY A 347 2.15 3.71 -14.10
CA GLY A 347 2.87 3.07 -12.98
C GLY A 347 2.13 3.02 -11.63
N GLY A 348 0.93 3.60 -11.54
CA GLY A 348 0.19 3.70 -10.27
C GLY A 348 0.82 4.74 -9.33
N LEU A 349 0.72 4.55 -8.01
CA LEU A 349 1.41 5.40 -7.02
C LEU A 349 1.19 6.93 -7.20
N ARG A 350 -0.07 7.32 -7.42
CA ARG A 350 -0.49 8.66 -7.88
C ARG A 350 -0.83 9.67 -6.77
N TYR A 351 -0.70 9.28 -5.51
CA TYR A 351 -1.10 10.14 -4.39
C TYR A 351 -0.04 11.24 -4.19
N HIS A 352 -0.46 12.47 -3.91
CA HIS A 352 0.43 13.64 -3.81
C HIS A 352 1.28 13.64 -2.54
N GLY A 353 0.77 13.03 -1.48
CA GLY A 353 1.39 12.98 -0.17
C GLY A 353 1.98 11.61 0.18
N MET A 354 2.56 11.52 1.37
CA MET A 354 3.02 10.28 1.96
C MET A 354 2.44 10.11 3.37
N ALA A 355 2.28 8.88 3.86
CA ALA A 355 1.88 8.65 5.24
C ALA A 355 2.71 9.48 6.23
N PRO A 356 2.11 10.18 7.22
CA PRO A 356 2.85 10.99 8.18
C PRO A 356 3.92 10.19 8.92
N MET A 357 3.61 8.96 9.33
CA MET A 357 4.61 8.10 9.98
C MET A 357 5.76 7.72 9.04
N VAL A 358 5.49 7.43 7.76
CA VAL A 358 6.55 7.19 6.76
C VAL A 358 7.38 8.45 6.53
N SER A 359 6.74 9.61 6.42
CA SER A 359 7.41 10.90 6.24
C SER A 359 8.32 11.23 7.42
N HIS A 360 7.85 11.00 8.64
CA HIS A 360 8.59 11.23 9.87
C HIS A 360 9.82 10.32 9.96
N VAL A 361 9.71 9.03 9.63
CA VAL A 361 10.89 8.14 9.66
C VAL A 361 11.87 8.40 8.52
N VAL A 362 11.43 9.01 7.42
CA VAL A 362 12.34 9.56 6.38
C VAL A 362 13.08 10.78 6.91
N ASP A 363 12.37 11.72 7.54
CA ASP A 363 12.96 12.93 8.15
C ASP A 363 13.97 12.59 9.27
N LEU A 364 13.70 11.53 10.04
CA LEU A 364 14.64 10.98 11.04
C LEU A 364 15.81 10.19 10.43
N GLY A 365 15.86 9.99 9.12
CA GLY A 365 16.92 9.24 8.43
C GLY A 365 16.87 7.71 8.67
N LEU A 366 15.72 7.18 9.11
CA LEU A 366 15.53 5.73 9.31
C LEU A 366 15.18 5.01 8.00
N ILE A 367 14.46 5.69 7.10
CA ILE A 367 14.15 5.24 5.74
C ILE A 367 14.80 6.19 4.74
N THR A 368 15.38 5.67 3.67
CA THR A 368 15.80 6.44 2.50
C THR A 368 14.82 6.24 1.34
N ALA A 369 14.71 7.22 0.44
CA ALA A 369 13.84 7.12 -0.73
C ALA A 369 14.63 7.24 -2.04
N GLN A 370 14.11 6.61 -3.10
CA GLN A 370 14.59 6.80 -4.47
C GLN A 370 13.40 6.81 -5.44
N ALA A 371 13.52 7.61 -6.50
CA ALA A 371 12.54 7.68 -7.57
C ALA A 371 12.98 6.83 -8.77
N VAL A 372 12.03 6.12 -9.38
CA VAL A 372 12.25 5.26 -10.54
C VAL A 372 11.35 5.68 -11.69
N GLU A 373 11.91 5.74 -12.90
CA GLU A 373 11.16 6.04 -14.11
C GLU A 373 10.19 4.91 -14.45
N GLN A 374 9.02 5.25 -15.02
CA GLN A 374 8.00 4.26 -15.37
C GLN A 374 8.55 3.14 -16.27
N GLN A 375 9.34 3.51 -17.28
CA GLN A 375 9.93 2.56 -18.22
C GLN A 375 10.82 1.55 -17.48
N GLU A 376 11.67 2.03 -16.57
CA GLU A 376 12.56 1.20 -15.77
C GLU A 376 11.76 0.26 -14.84
N ALA A 377 10.70 0.77 -14.21
CA ALA A 377 9.81 -0.05 -13.38
C ALA A 377 9.20 -1.19 -14.21
N PHE A 378 8.60 -0.92 -15.35
CA PHE A 378 7.99 -1.98 -16.18
C PHE A 378 9.03 -2.95 -16.76
N ASP A 379 10.23 -2.48 -17.14
CA ASP A 379 11.31 -3.37 -17.58
C ASP A 379 11.76 -4.33 -16.47
N ALA A 380 11.84 -3.82 -15.23
CA ALA A 380 12.07 -4.64 -14.04
C ALA A 380 10.92 -5.64 -13.80
N GLY A 381 9.67 -5.20 -13.94
CA GLY A 381 8.49 -6.05 -13.84
C GLY A 381 8.46 -7.18 -14.88
N LEU A 382 8.85 -6.89 -16.13
CA LEU A 382 8.96 -7.88 -17.19
C LEU A 382 10.08 -8.89 -16.92
N LEU A 383 11.24 -8.46 -16.44
CA LEU A 383 12.31 -9.35 -16.03
C LEU A 383 11.84 -10.28 -14.91
N PHE A 384 11.18 -9.72 -13.89
CA PHE A 384 10.62 -10.47 -12.78
C PHE A 384 9.58 -11.50 -13.25
N ALA A 385 8.63 -11.10 -14.11
CA ALA A 385 7.63 -12.01 -14.65
C ALA A 385 8.24 -13.16 -15.46
N ARG A 386 9.27 -12.89 -16.26
CA ARG A 386 9.97 -13.91 -17.07
C ARG A 386 10.82 -14.86 -16.23
N THR A 387 11.31 -14.41 -15.08
CA THR A 387 12.18 -15.20 -14.20
C THR A 387 11.38 -15.95 -13.15
N GLU A 388 10.40 -15.32 -12.51
CA GLU A 388 9.65 -15.88 -11.38
C GLU A 388 8.24 -16.35 -11.74
N GLY A 389 7.73 -16.04 -12.94
CA GLY A 389 6.42 -16.49 -13.41
C GLY A 389 5.22 -15.73 -12.82
N LEU A 390 5.47 -14.73 -11.99
CA LEU A 390 4.45 -13.85 -11.40
C LEU A 390 4.50 -12.49 -12.06
N VAL A 391 3.36 -11.98 -12.53
CA VAL A 391 3.26 -10.60 -13.04
C VAL A 391 3.06 -9.66 -11.84
N PRO A 392 4.03 -8.79 -11.50
CA PRO A 392 3.88 -7.83 -10.41
C PRO A 392 2.87 -6.74 -10.78
N ALA A 393 2.21 -6.13 -9.79
CA ALA A 393 1.45 -4.91 -10.04
C ALA A 393 2.41 -3.79 -10.53
N PRO A 394 1.97 -2.86 -11.41
CA PRO A 394 2.77 -1.70 -11.83
C PRO A 394 3.37 -0.92 -10.65
N GLU A 395 2.65 -0.83 -9.53
CA GLU A 395 3.16 -0.26 -8.30
C GLU A 395 4.37 -1.05 -7.75
N SER A 396 4.22 -2.37 -7.61
CA SER A 396 5.28 -3.25 -7.08
C SER A 396 6.52 -3.29 -7.96
N CYS A 397 6.39 -3.03 -9.26
CA CYS A 397 7.51 -2.93 -10.20
C CYS A 397 8.59 -1.93 -9.74
N HIS A 398 8.21 -0.86 -9.03
CA HIS A 398 9.16 0.13 -8.50
C HIS A 398 10.09 -0.51 -7.46
N ALA A 399 9.53 -1.25 -6.49
CA ALA A 399 10.34 -1.97 -5.49
C ALA A 399 11.24 -3.03 -6.14
N VAL A 400 10.72 -3.73 -7.17
CA VAL A 400 11.48 -4.71 -7.95
C VAL A 400 12.64 -4.04 -8.70
N ALA A 401 12.43 -2.87 -9.30
CA ALA A 401 13.48 -2.10 -9.97
C ALA A 401 14.58 -1.71 -8.99
N GLY A 402 14.21 -1.20 -7.81
CA GLY A 402 15.18 -0.88 -6.75
C GLY A 402 15.99 -2.09 -6.30
N ALA A 403 15.34 -3.26 -6.18
CA ALA A 403 16.01 -4.49 -5.78
C ALA A 403 16.97 -5.00 -6.86
N ILE A 404 16.59 -4.88 -8.14
CA ILE A 404 17.47 -5.22 -9.28
C ILE A 404 18.68 -4.28 -9.31
N ALA A 405 18.50 -2.98 -9.08
CA ALA A 405 19.59 -2.02 -9.03
C ALA A 405 20.60 -2.37 -7.91
N GLU A 406 20.12 -2.65 -6.70
CA GLU A 406 20.97 -3.07 -5.57
C GLU A 406 21.64 -4.42 -5.84
N ALA A 407 20.93 -5.37 -6.44
CA ALA A 407 21.49 -6.67 -6.81
C ALA A 407 22.58 -6.58 -7.87
N ARG A 408 22.44 -5.68 -8.86
CA ARG A 408 23.46 -5.39 -9.88
C ARG A 408 24.69 -4.75 -9.27
N ARG A 409 24.51 -3.74 -8.40
CA ARG A 409 25.61 -3.13 -7.65
C ARG A 409 26.41 -4.19 -6.88
N ARG A 410 25.71 -5.12 -6.21
CA ARG A 410 26.31 -6.24 -5.48
C ARG A 410 27.01 -7.26 -6.39
N ALA A 411 26.52 -7.47 -7.61
CA ALA A 411 27.20 -8.30 -8.60
C ALA A 411 28.54 -7.66 -9.02
N ASP A 412 28.55 -6.34 -9.23
CA ASP A 412 29.75 -5.59 -9.61
C ASP A 412 30.80 -5.56 -8.48
N THR A 413 30.37 -5.51 -7.22
CA THR A 413 31.27 -5.47 -6.05
C THR A 413 31.58 -6.85 -5.45
N GLY A 414 30.88 -7.91 -5.86
CA GLY A 414 30.96 -9.25 -5.26
C GLY A 414 30.36 -9.36 -3.85
N GLU A 415 29.59 -8.37 -3.41
CA GLU A 415 29.03 -8.28 -2.06
C GLU A 415 27.76 -9.16 -1.93
N ALA A 416 27.86 -10.27 -1.19
CA ALA A 416 26.68 -11.07 -0.84
C ALA A 416 25.75 -10.31 0.14
N GLY A 417 24.53 -10.79 0.33
CA GLY A 417 23.57 -10.20 1.29
C GLY A 417 22.13 -10.63 1.02
N VAL A 418 21.22 -10.24 1.89
CA VAL A 418 19.79 -10.55 1.87
C VAL A 418 19.00 -9.29 1.49
N LEU A 419 18.35 -9.34 0.34
CA LEU A 419 17.43 -8.30 -0.12
C LEU A 419 15.99 -8.80 0.07
N VAL A 420 15.13 -8.02 0.72
CA VAL A 420 13.71 -8.33 0.89
C VAL A 420 12.88 -7.30 0.14
N VAL A 421 12.01 -7.77 -0.75
CA VAL A 421 11.19 -6.92 -1.63
C VAL A 421 9.73 -7.08 -1.29
N GLY A 422 9.02 -5.97 -1.10
CA GLY A 422 7.57 -5.94 -0.98
C GLY A 422 6.89 -6.09 -2.33
N LEU A 423 6.40 -7.28 -2.64
CA LEU A 423 5.57 -7.53 -3.82
C LEU A 423 4.09 -7.27 -3.45
N SER A 424 3.77 -5.98 -3.35
CA SER A 424 2.53 -5.44 -2.76
C SER A 424 1.24 -5.85 -3.47
N GLY A 425 1.31 -6.32 -4.72
CA GLY A 425 0.18 -6.86 -5.45
C GLY A 425 0.56 -7.60 -6.72
N ASN A 426 -0.43 -8.27 -7.33
CA ASN A 426 -0.30 -8.89 -8.64
C ASN A 426 -0.83 -7.97 -9.75
N GLY A 427 -0.30 -8.11 -10.95
CA GLY A 427 -0.66 -7.30 -12.11
C GLY A 427 -1.67 -7.96 -13.06
N GLN A 428 -2.42 -8.98 -12.62
CA GLN A 428 -3.34 -9.70 -13.52
C GLN A 428 -4.44 -8.80 -14.07
N LEU A 429 -4.95 -7.88 -13.26
CA LEU A 429 -5.93 -6.87 -13.67
C LEU A 429 -5.27 -5.60 -14.24
N ASP A 430 -3.94 -5.57 -14.33
CA ASP A 430 -3.14 -4.45 -14.83
C ASP A 430 -2.35 -4.85 -16.10
N LEU A 431 -2.66 -6.00 -16.72
CA LEU A 431 -2.11 -6.42 -18.01
C LEU A 431 -2.28 -5.39 -19.13
N PRO A 432 -3.36 -4.58 -19.20
CA PRO A 432 -3.41 -3.48 -20.16
C PRO A 432 -2.23 -2.50 -20.06
N ALA A 433 -1.77 -2.17 -18.84
CA ALA A 433 -0.61 -1.30 -18.66
C ALA A 433 0.70 -1.96 -19.14
N TYR A 434 0.83 -3.27 -18.94
CA TYR A 434 1.94 -4.03 -19.53
C TYR A 434 1.86 -4.08 -21.07
N ALA A 435 0.67 -4.17 -21.64
CA ALA A 435 0.48 -4.19 -23.09
C ALA A 435 0.88 -2.84 -23.72
N GLU A 436 0.51 -1.72 -23.09
CA GLU A 436 0.96 -0.37 -23.50
C GLU A 436 2.49 -0.29 -23.50
N HIS A 437 3.14 -0.76 -22.42
CA HIS A 437 4.61 -0.81 -22.33
C HIS A 437 5.25 -1.68 -23.41
N LEU A 438 4.73 -2.89 -23.63
CA LEU A 438 5.29 -3.85 -24.60
C LEU A 438 5.15 -3.40 -26.05
N THR A 439 4.07 -2.70 -26.38
CA THR A 439 3.78 -2.25 -27.75
C THR A 439 4.36 -0.87 -28.06
N GLY A 440 4.80 -0.13 -27.04
CA GLY A 440 5.11 1.30 -27.14
C GLY A 440 3.89 2.15 -27.50
N ALA A 441 2.70 1.55 -27.57
CA ALA A 441 1.46 2.24 -27.83
C ALA A 441 1.06 2.98 -26.56
N ARG A 442 1.19 4.31 -26.60
CA ARG A 442 0.52 5.16 -25.63
C ARG A 442 -0.95 5.13 -25.98
N THR A 443 -1.81 4.69 -25.07
CA THR A 443 -3.24 5.01 -25.18
C THR A 443 -3.30 6.53 -25.33
N PRO A 444 -3.84 7.08 -26.44
CA PRO A 444 -3.91 8.52 -26.59
C PRO A 444 -4.64 9.06 -25.37
N ALA A 445 -4.02 10.01 -24.67
CA ALA A 445 -4.71 10.76 -23.63
C ALA A 445 -6.01 11.26 -24.28
N THR A 446 -7.15 10.80 -23.78
CA THR A 446 -8.42 11.41 -24.15
C THR A 446 -8.39 12.81 -23.58
N GLY A 447 -7.87 13.75 -24.38
CA GLY A 447 -7.64 15.15 -24.03
C GLY A 447 -6.33 15.37 -23.28
N ASP A 448 -5.30 15.83 -23.99
CA ASP A 448 -4.39 16.82 -23.41
C ASP A 448 -5.27 18.02 -23.02
N GLN A 449 -5.61 18.12 -21.75
CA GLN A 449 -6.09 19.37 -21.16
C GLN A 449 -5.06 19.74 -20.10
N PRO A 450 -4.23 20.77 -20.33
CA PRO A 450 -3.47 21.36 -19.25
C PRO A 450 -4.49 22.01 -18.30
N PHE A 451 -4.44 21.65 -17.03
CA PHE A 451 -4.95 22.50 -15.96
C PHE A 451 -3.79 22.76 -15.00
#